data_AF-A0A539DTA5-F1
#
_entry.id   AF-A0A539DTA5-F1
#
_cell.length_a   1.000
_cell.length_b   1.000
_cell.length_c   1.000
_cell.angle_alpha   90.00
_cell.angle_beta   90.00
_cell.angle_gamma   90.00
#
_symmetry.space_group_name_H-M   'P 1'
#
loop_
_entity.id
_entity.type
_entity.pdbx_description
1 polymer ?
#
loop_
_entity_poly.entity_id
_entity_poly.type
_entity_poly.pdbx_seq_one_letter_code
_entity_poly.pdbx_strand_id
1 'polypeptide(L)'
;MVQRAALLFGLLSVLLFPVAQAGLSYDARLDWKTVTSRHFAVHYHEGEEALAEMTIAIAERVHAKLSPLFQWTPAGLTDIVLSDQVDFHNGSATAFPANRITLYTSTPDEVEGLEDHAGALETVITHEYVHLLQMDKASGAPWVLRQIFGRFLLFFPGMLQPAWLLEGLATYYETDPTRAIGRGQSSYFAM
;
A
#
# COMPACT_ATOMS: atom_id res chain seq x y z
N MET A 1 21.48 42.97 -4.88
CA MET A 1 22.15 41.70 -4.49
C MET A 1 21.53 41.01 -3.26
N VAL A 2 20.81 41.72 -2.37
CA VAL A 2 20.28 41.13 -1.11
C VAL A 2 19.04 40.23 -1.29
N GLN A 3 18.18 40.49 -2.28
CA GLN A 3 16.95 39.69 -2.49
C GLN A 3 17.19 38.28 -3.06
N ARG A 4 18.28 38.04 -3.79
CA ARG A 4 18.60 36.70 -4.35
C ARG A 4 19.08 35.72 -3.27
N ALA A 5 19.74 36.22 -2.22
CA ALA A 5 20.19 35.40 -1.09
C ALA A 5 19.04 34.97 -0.17
N ALA A 6 18.02 35.82 0.00
CA ALA A 6 16.84 35.49 0.81
C ALA A 6 15.97 34.39 0.18
N LEU A 7 15.85 34.34 -1.15
CA LEU A 7 15.15 33.28 -1.88
C LEU A 7 15.87 31.92 -1.79
N LEU A 8 17.21 31.93 -1.79
CA LEU A 8 18.02 30.72 -1.61
C LEU A 8 17.95 30.18 -0.16
N PHE A 9 17.84 31.05 0.84
CA PHE A 9 17.70 30.64 2.24
C PHE A 9 16.28 30.14 2.60
N GLY A 10 15.26 30.68 1.93
CA GLY A 10 13.87 30.20 2.03
C GLY A 10 13.63 28.85 1.33
N LEU A 11 14.32 28.58 0.21
CA LEU A 11 14.25 27.27 -0.45
C LEU A 11 14.98 26.18 0.35
N LEU A 12 16.07 26.53 1.07
CA LEU A 12 16.85 25.57 1.85
C LEU A 12 16.15 25.14 3.14
N SER A 13 15.32 26.01 3.73
CA SER A 13 14.56 25.70 4.95
C SER A 13 13.33 24.82 4.70
N VAL A 14 12.78 24.80 3.48
CA VAL A 14 11.73 23.85 3.06
C VAL A 14 12.30 22.45 2.77
N LEU A 15 13.60 22.34 2.42
CA LEU A 15 14.27 21.06 2.14
C LEU A 15 14.73 20.30 3.40
N LEU A 16 14.70 20.92 4.59
CA LEU A 16 15.19 20.33 5.85
C LEU A 16 14.07 19.84 6.80
N PHE A 17 12.80 19.99 6.43
CA PHE A 17 11.66 19.44 7.16
C PHE A 17 10.91 18.47 6.24
N PRO A 18 11.32 17.19 6.17
CA PRO A 18 10.68 16.21 7.06
C PRO A 18 11.60 15.02 7.38
N VAL A 19 12.29 15.02 8.52
CA VAL A 19 13.00 13.81 9.01
C VAL A 19 12.46 13.35 10.39
N ALA A 20 11.45 14.02 10.93
CA ALA A 20 10.96 13.79 12.29
C ALA A 20 9.55 13.18 12.40
N GLN A 21 9.00 12.58 11.33
CA GLN A 21 7.66 11.97 11.39
C GLN A 21 7.65 10.45 11.56
N ALA A 22 8.80 9.77 11.57
CA ALA A 22 8.86 8.31 11.62
C ALA A 22 8.24 7.72 12.92
N GLY A 23 8.18 8.47 14.02
CA GLY A 23 7.60 8.03 15.30
C GLY A 23 6.17 8.50 15.58
N LEU A 24 5.49 9.14 14.61
CA LEU A 24 4.12 9.64 14.80
C LEU A 24 3.04 8.67 14.28
N SER A 25 3.41 7.74 13.39
CA SER A 25 2.45 6.89 12.69
C SER A 25 2.25 5.51 13.33
N TYR A 26 3.18 5.03 14.15
CA TYR A 26 3.15 3.70 14.78
C TYR A 26 3.77 3.78 16.17
N ASP A 27 3.21 3.06 17.15
CA ASP A 27 3.75 3.06 18.52
C ASP A 27 5.08 2.32 18.56
N ALA A 28 6.18 3.07 18.73
CA ALA A 28 7.53 2.54 18.79
C ALA A 28 7.83 1.74 20.07
N ARG A 29 6.89 1.66 21.02
CA ARG A 29 7.04 0.89 22.27
C ARG A 29 6.61 -0.57 22.13
N LEU A 30 5.88 -0.92 21.06
CA LEU A 30 5.48 -2.29 20.76
C LEU A 30 6.69 -3.12 20.27
N ASP A 31 6.63 -4.44 20.44
CA ASP A 31 7.64 -5.39 19.96
C ASP A 31 7.38 -5.74 18.49
N TRP A 32 7.88 -4.89 17.61
CA TRP A 32 7.73 -5.06 16.16
C TRP A 32 8.58 -6.21 15.62
N LYS A 33 7.93 -7.13 14.91
CA LYS A 33 8.53 -8.26 14.21
C LYS A 33 8.27 -8.15 12.71
N THR A 34 8.95 -8.98 11.93
CA THR A 34 8.77 -9.01 10.48
C THR A 34 8.87 -10.43 9.95
N VAL A 35 7.85 -10.85 9.20
CA VAL A 35 7.88 -12.07 8.38
C VAL A 35 8.09 -11.66 6.92
N THR A 36 8.95 -12.40 6.20
CA THR A 36 9.34 -12.05 4.83
C THR A 36 9.06 -13.20 3.87
N SER A 37 8.77 -12.84 2.63
CA SER A 37 8.57 -13.76 1.51
C SER A 37 9.36 -13.26 0.29
N ARG A 38 9.05 -13.78 -0.89
CA ARG A 38 9.76 -13.41 -2.12
C ARG A 38 9.48 -11.95 -2.52
N HIS A 39 8.26 -11.48 -2.33
CA HIS A 39 7.83 -10.16 -2.81
C HIS A 39 7.40 -9.21 -1.68
N PHE A 40 7.23 -9.70 -0.45
CA PHE A 40 6.68 -8.92 0.65
C PHE A 40 7.49 -9.04 1.95
N ALA A 41 7.40 -8.01 2.78
CA ALA A 41 7.77 -8.02 4.18
C ALA A 41 6.56 -7.54 5.00
N VAL A 42 6.02 -8.39 5.87
CA VAL A 42 4.90 -8.03 6.75
C VAL A 42 5.44 -7.66 8.12
N HIS A 43 5.21 -6.42 8.54
CA HIS A 43 5.57 -5.88 9.84
C HIS A 43 4.35 -5.89 10.76
N TYR A 44 4.51 -6.42 11.96
CA TYR A 44 3.43 -6.67 12.91
C TYR A 44 3.98 -6.58 14.34
N HIS A 45 3.11 -6.36 15.32
CA HIS A 45 3.52 -6.35 16.73
C HIS A 45 3.11 -7.64 17.46
N GLU A 46 3.47 -7.76 18.74
CA GLU A 46 3.15 -8.94 19.54
C GLU A 46 1.63 -9.26 19.54
N GLY A 47 1.28 -10.54 19.36
CA GLY A 47 -0.11 -11.01 19.32
C GLY A 47 -0.71 -11.15 17.93
N GLU A 48 -0.04 -10.62 16.89
CA GLU A 48 -0.52 -10.64 15.50
C GLU A 48 0.15 -11.72 14.62
N GLU A 49 0.92 -12.64 15.19
CA GLU A 49 1.71 -13.63 14.44
C GLU A 49 0.87 -14.42 13.41
N ALA A 50 -0.30 -14.92 13.83
CA ALA A 50 -1.18 -15.69 12.95
C ALA A 50 -1.75 -14.84 11.81
N LEU A 51 -2.06 -13.57 12.09
CA LEU A 51 -2.54 -12.62 11.08
C LEU A 51 -1.43 -12.26 10.10
N ALA A 52 -0.20 -12.11 10.57
CA ALA A 52 0.97 -11.85 9.71
C ALA A 52 1.26 -13.03 8.77
N GLU A 53 1.20 -14.27 9.27
CA GLU A 53 1.35 -15.48 8.46
C GLU A 53 0.24 -15.62 7.41
N MET A 54 -1.01 -15.34 7.78
CA MET A 54 -2.13 -15.35 6.85
C MET A 54 -1.99 -14.24 5.79
N THR A 55 -1.62 -13.03 6.21
CA THR A 55 -1.43 -11.86 5.35
C THR A 55 -0.36 -12.13 4.30
N ILE A 56 0.81 -12.65 4.69
CA ILE A 56 1.90 -12.88 3.75
C ILE A 56 1.56 -13.97 2.73
N ALA A 57 0.83 -15.01 3.16
CA ALA A 57 0.37 -16.06 2.27
C ALA A 57 -0.67 -15.55 1.25
N ILE A 58 -1.61 -14.70 1.69
CA ILE A 58 -2.59 -14.06 0.79
C ILE A 58 -1.88 -13.10 -0.17
N ALA A 59 -0.97 -12.26 0.31
CA ALA A 59 -0.23 -11.29 -0.50
C ALA A 59 0.53 -11.96 -1.66
N GLU A 60 1.20 -13.08 -1.42
CA GLU A 60 1.89 -13.85 -2.47
C GLU A 60 0.91 -14.43 -3.50
N ARG A 61 -0.28 -14.90 -3.10
CA ARG A 61 -1.32 -15.36 -4.04
C ARG A 61 -1.86 -14.21 -4.89
N VAL A 62 -2.14 -13.07 -4.26
CA VAL A 62 -2.59 -11.84 -4.93
C VAL A 62 -1.53 -11.35 -5.92
N HIS A 63 -0.25 -11.37 -5.52
CA HIS A 63 0.87 -11.04 -6.41
C HIS A 63 0.93 -11.95 -7.64
N ALA A 64 0.84 -13.27 -7.45
CA ALA A 64 0.88 -14.23 -8.54
C ALA A 64 -0.27 -14.01 -9.56
N LYS A 65 -1.44 -13.56 -9.08
CA LYS A 65 -2.60 -13.21 -9.92
C LYS A 65 -2.40 -11.87 -10.65
N LEU A 66 -2.02 -10.81 -9.93
CA LEU A 66 -2.07 -9.43 -10.44
C LEU A 66 -0.80 -8.99 -11.18
N SER A 67 0.39 -9.41 -10.75
CA SER A 67 1.65 -8.96 -11.36
C SER A 67 1.74 -9.26 -12.86
N PRO A 68 1.32 -10.44 -13.36
CA PRO A 68 1.25 -10.71 -14.80
C PRO A 68 0.26 -9.83 -15.55
N LEU A 69 -0.92 -9.55 -14.96
CA LEU A 69 -1.96 -8.71 -15.55
C LEU A 69 -1.49 -7.26 -15.71
N PHE A 70 -0.77 -6.75 -14.71
CA PHE A 70 -0.18 -5.42 -14.75
C PHE A 70 1.11 -5.36 -15.56
N GLN A 71 1.68 -6.50 -15.96
CA GLN A 71 3.00 -6.60 -16.59
C GLN A 71 4.05 -5.80 -15.81
N TRP A 72 3.99 -5.91 -14.49
CA TRP A 72 4.84 -5.15 -13.58
C TRP A 72 5.08 -5.92 -12.30
N THR A 73 6.34 -5.95 -11.88
CA THR A 73 6.77 -6.46 -10.58
C THR A 73 7.57 -5.37 -9.89
N PRO A 74 7.19 -4.95 -8.67
CA PRO A 74 8.01 -4.09 -7.85
C PRO A 74 9.47 -4.55 -7.78
N ALA A 75 10.42 -3.61 -7.92
CA ALA A 75 11.84 -3.95 -7.98
C ALA A 75 12.42 -4.44 -6.64
N GLY A 76 11.79 -4.07 -5.53
CA GLY A 76 12.13 -4.51 -4.18
C GLY A 76 10.91 -5.07 -3.45
N LEU A 77 11.13 -5.51 -2.20
CA LEU A 77 10.03 -5.95 -1.35
C LEU A 77 9.01 -4.83 -1.17
N THR A 78 7.74 -5.22 -1.17
CA THR A 78 6.65 -4.36 -0.71
C THR A 78 6.47 -4.57 0.79
N ASP A 79 6.60 -3.49 1.55
CA ASP A 79 6.31 -3.51 2.98
C ASP A 79 4.79 -3.57 3.19
N ILE A 80 4.33 -4.44 4.10
CA ILE A 80 2.95 -4.46 4.58
C ILE A 80 3.02 -4.21 6.08
N VAL A 81 2.34 -3.19 6.58
CA VAL A 81 2.28 -2.89 8.01
C VAL A 81 0.90 -3.25 8.53
N LEU A 82 0.81 -4.12 9.53
CA LEU A 82 -0.41 -4.38 10.28
C LEU A 82 -0.57 -3.29 11.35
N SER A 83 -1.75 -2.69 11.41
CA SER A 83 -2.04 -1.56 12.28
C SER A 83 -3.44 -1.69 12.88
N ASP A 84 -3.52 -1.71 14.20
CA ASP A 84 -4.74 -1.78 15.01
C ASP A 84 -5.33 -0.39 15.36
N GLN A 85 -4.75 0.68 14.83
CA GLN A 85 -5.06 2.06 15.22
C GLN A 85 -6.46 2.56 14.84
N VAL A 86 -7.23 1.82 14.05
CA VAL A 86 -8.58 2.21 13.63
C VAL A 86 -9.55 1.02 13.66
N ASP A 87 -10.79 1.30 14.08
CA ASP A 87 -11.83 0.30 14.32
C ASP A 87 -12.57 -0.17 13.04
N PHE A 88 -11.93 -0.10 11.87
CA PHE A 88 -12.55 -0.56 10.61
C PHE A 88 -11.55 -1.27 9.69
N HIS A 89 -12.00 -2.34 9.05
CA HIS A 89 -11.23 -3.07 8.04
C HIS A 89 -11.08 -2.25 6.75
N ASN A 90 -9.87 -1.76 6.50
CA ASN A 90 -9.51 -1.08 5.26
C ASN A 90 -7.98 -1.11 5.08
N GLY A 91 -7.46 -0.46 4.05
CA GLY A 91 -6.04 -0.28 3.88
C GLY A 91 -5.67 1.06 3.28
N SER A 92 -4.36 1.23 3.09
CA SER A 92 -3.81 2.25 2.22
C SER A 92 -2.55 1.74 1.56
N ALA A 93 -2.28 2.20 0.34
CA ALA A 93 -1.06 1.89 -0.39
C ALA A 93 -0.34 3.17 -0.81
N THR A 94 0.98 3.11 -0.88
CA THR A 94 1.82 4.14 -1.48
C THR A 94 3.03 3.51 -2.15
N ALA A 95 3.46 4.10 -3.27
CA ALA A 95 4.74 3.76 -3.89
C ALA A 95 5.86 4.72 -3.42
N PHE A 96 5.58 5.77 -2.65
CA PHE A 96 6.59 6.73 -2.23
C PHE A 96 6.54 6.98 -0.71
N PRO A 97 7.70 7.04 -0.02
CA PRO A 97 9.07 6.92 -0.54
C PRO A 97 9.49 5.47 -0.87
N ALA A 98 8.78 4.49 -0.33
CA ALA A 98 8.94 3.06 -0.60
C ALA A 98 7.59 2.43 -0.94
N ASN A 99 7.61 1.24 -1.53
CA ASN A 99 6.40 0.47 -1.78
C ASN A 99 5.88 -0.06 -0.45
N ARG A 100 4.74 0.49 0.01
CA ARG A 100 4.15 0.16 1.29
C ARG A 100 2.64 0.03 1.18
N ILE A 101 2.11 -0.97 1.85
CA ILE A 101 0.71 -1.14 2.16
C ILE A 101 0.56 -1.07 3.68
N THR A 102 -0.45 -0.37 4.17
CA THR A 102 -0.88 -0.41 5.58
C THR A 102 -2.23 -1.08 5.62
N LEU A 103 -2.36 -2.14 6.39
CA LEU A 103 -3.63 -2.83 6.62
C LEU A 103 -4.16 -2.43 7.99
N TYR A 104 -5.39 -1.95 8.02
CA TYR A 104 -6.08 -1.59 9.23
C TYR A 104 -6.88 -2.79 9.73
N THR A 105 -6.48 -3.32 10.87
CA THR A 105 -7.02 -4.56 11.43
C THR A 105 -7.83 -4.21 12.65
N SER A 106 -9.17 -4.25 12.56
CA SER A 106 -9.99 -4.36 13.76
C SER A 106 -9.80 -5.76 14.34
N THR A 107 -9.63 -5.85 15.67
CA THR A 107 -9.68 -7.13 16.39
C THR A 107 -10.92 -7.92 15.96
N PRO A 108 -10.79 -9.21 15.59
CA PRO A 108 -11.93 -10.00 15.17
C PRO A 108 -12.96 -10.06 16.30
N ASP A 109 -14.20 -9.67 16.03
CA ASP A 109 -15.31 -10.14 16.86
C ASP A 109 -15.37 -11.67 16.67
N GLU A 110 -15.40 -12.44 17.76
CA GLU A 110 -15.43 -13.92 17.77
C GLU A 110 -16.60 -14.54 16.96
N VAL A 111 -17.48 -13.72 16.41
CA VAL A 111 -18.70 -14.07 15.69
C VAL A 111 -18.45 -14.29 14.19
N GLU A 112 -17.42 -13.68 13.59
CA GLU A 112 -17.08 -13.86 12.17
C GLU A 112 -16.13 -15.05 11.96
N GLY A 113 -16.51 -15.98 11.09
CA GLY A 113 -15.70 -17.19 10.82
C GLY A 113 -14.36 -16.87 10.15
N LEU A 114 -13.36 -17.73 10.34
CA LEU A 114 -12.04 -17.61 9.71
C LEU A 114 -12.11 -17.50 8.16
N GLU A 115 -13.10 -18.13 7.53
CA GLU A 115 -13.31 -18.07 6.08
C GLU A 115 -13.81 -16.69 5.62
N ASP A 116 -14.73 -16.08 6.36
CA ASP A 116 -15.24 -14.73 6.08
C ASP A 116 -14.14 -13.69 6.28
N HIS A 117 -13.34 -13.86 7.34
CA HIS A 117 -12.20 -12.98 7.62
C HIS A 117 -11.09 -13.09 6.57
N ALA A 118 -10.75 -14.31 6.12
CA ALA A 118 -9.78 -14.51 5.05
C ALA A 118 -10.25 -13.93 3.71
N GLY A 119 -11.55 -14.02 3.39
CA GLY A 119 -12.15 -13.41 2.19
C GLY A 119 -12.12 -11.88 2.24
N ALA A 120 -12.44 -11.28 3.38
CA ALA A 120 -12.37 -9.84 3.59
C ALA A 120 -10.93 -9.33 3.46
N LEU A 121 -9.98 -10.01 4.11
CA LEU A 121 -8.55 -9.66 4.04
C LEU A 121 -7.99 -9.79 2.62
N GLU A 122 -8.33 -10.84 1.88
CA GLU A 122 -7.92 -11.00 0.47
C GLU A 122 -8.47 -9.89 -0.42
N THR A 123 -9.70 -9.44 -0.16
CA THR A 123 -10.32 -8.32 -0.91
C THR A 123 -9.53 -7.02 -0.68
N VAL A 124 -9.24 -6.69 0.58
CA VAL A 124 -8.47 -5.48 0.93
C VAL A 124 -7.04 -5.56 0.38
N ILE A 125 -6.34 -6.68 0.56
CA ILE A 125 -4.98 -6.85 0.01
C ILE A 125 -4.99 -6.73 -1.52
N THR A 126 -6.00 -7.28 -2.19
CA THR A 126 -6.15 -7.15 -3.64
C THR A 126 -6.32 -5.68 -4.03
N HIS A 127 -7.17 -4.93 -3.32
CA HIS A 127 -7.37 -3.50 -3.55
C HIS A 127 -6.09 -2.70 -3.42
N GLU A 128 -5.42 -2.81 -2.28
CA GLU A 128 -4.21 -2.04 -1.98
C GLU A 128 -3.04 -2.44 -2.89
N TYR A 129 -2.97 -3.71 -3.27
CA TYR A 129 -1.93 -4.14 -4.20
C TYR A 129 -2.15 -3.62 -5.62
N VAL A 130 -3.40 -3.46 -6.06
CA VAL A 130 -3.71 -2.80 -7.34
C VAL A 130 -3.24 -1.34 -7.31
N HIS A 131 -3.58 -0.60 -6.26
CA HIS A 131 -3.09 0.76 -6.05
C HIS A 131 -1.56 0.82 -6.16
N LEU A 132 -0.87 -0.09 -5.47
CA LEU A 132 0.59 -0.14 -5.47
C LEU A 132 1.16 -0.46 -6.86
N LEU A 133 0.64 -1.47 -7.56
CA LEU A 133 1.08 -1.81 -8.92
C LEU A 133 0.83 -0.65 -9.89
N GLN A 134 -0.32 0.00 -9.80
CA GLN A 134 -0.68 1.15 -10.63
C GLN A 134 0.26 2.34 -10.39
N MET A 135 0.55 2.66 -9.12
CA MET A 135 1.41 3.77 -8.73
C MET A 135 2.89 3.53 -9.00
N ASP A 136 3.39 2.34 -8.70
CA ASP A 136 4.81 1.99 -8.84
C ASP A 136 5.18 1.72 -10.30
N LYS A 137 4.25 1.27 -11.15
CA LYS A 137 4.56 0.99 -12.56
C LYS A 137 5.17 2.20 -13.28
N ALA A 138 6.34 1.98 -13.87
CA ALA A 138 7.03 2.97 -14.69
C ALA A 138 7.63 2.35 -15.94
N SER A 139 7.63 3.12 -17.02
CA SER A 139 8.30 2.79 -18.28
C SER A 139 8.89 4.05 -18.89
N GLY A 140 9.76 3.90 -19.90
CA GLY A 140 10.36 5.04 -20.61
C GLY A 140 11.15 5.98 -19.68
N ALA A 141 10.97 7.29 -19.88
CA ALA A 141 11.73 8.32 -19.15
C ALA A 141 11.56 8.24 -17.62
N PRO A 142 10.35 8.10 -17.03
CA PRO A 142 10.19 7.89 -15.59
C PRO A 142 11.04 6.75 -15.03
N TRP A 143 11.09 5.60 -15.72
CA TRP A 143 11.90 4.47 -15.28
C TRP A 143 13.39 4.79 -15.29
N VAL A 144 13.90 5.36 -16.38
CA VAL A 144 15.31 5.75 -16.50
C VAL A 144 15.70 6.76 -15.43
N LEU A 145 14.85 7.76 -15.17
CA LEU A 145 15.10 8.77 -14.15
C LEU A 145 15.14 8.17 -12.74
N ARG A 146 14.29 7.16 -12.43
CA ARG A 146 14.38 6.42 -11.17
C ARG A 146 15.70 5.67 -11.00
N GLN A 147 16.26 5.13 -12.07
CA GLN A 147 17.55 4.40 -12.00
C GLN A 147 18.73 5.35 -11.74
N ILE A 148 18.65 6.60 -12.21
CA ILE A 148 19.73 7.59 -12.05
C ILE A 148 19.63 8.33 -10.72
N PHE A 149 18.43 8.78 -10.37
CA PHE A 149 18.18 9.71 -9.25
C PHE A 149 17.47 9.05 -8.07
N GLY A 150 17.09 7.77 -8.18
CA GLY A 150 16.34 7.05 -7.16
C GLY A 150 14.84 7.36 -7.17
N ARG A 151 14.16 7.01 -6.08
CA ARG A 151 12.71 7.21 -5.94
C ARG A 151 12.43 8.68 -5.62
N PHE A 152 11.98 9.43 -6.63
CA PHE A 152 11.50 10.81 -6.48
C PHE A 152 10.08 10.91 -7.05
N LEU A 153 9.17 11.59 -6.35
CA LEU A 153 7.72 11.58 -6.62
C LEU A 153 7.34 11.85 -8.09
N LEU A 154 8.01 12.80 -8.77
CA LEU A 154 7.70 13.12 -10.17
C LEU A 154 8.05 11.99 -11.16
N PHE A 155 8.83 10.99 -10.73
CA PHE A 155 9.12 9.81 -11.53
C PHE A 155 8.10 8.69 -11.29
N PHE A 156 7.04 8.95 -10.52
CA PHE A 156 5.90 8.07 -10.28
C PHE A 156 4.65 8.62 -10.95
N PRO A 157 4.53 8.50 -12.29
CA PRO A 157 3.38 9.05 -13.00
C PRO A 157 2.05 8.44 -12.54
N GLY A 158 2.05 7.18 -12.10
CA GLY A 158 0.88 6.52 -11.54
C GLY A 158 0.36 7.21 -10.27
N MET A 159 1.24 7.75 -9.43
CA MET A 159 0.84 8.52 -8.23
C MET A 159 0.21 9.88 -8.55
N LEU A 160 0.38 10.39 -9.78
CA LEU A 160 -0.17 11.67 -10.22
C LEU A 160 -1.52 11.52 -10.93
N GLN A 161 -2.06 10.30 -10.97
CA GLN A 161 -3.37 10.02 -11.53
C GLN A 161 -4.49 10.55 -10.62
N PRO A 162 -5.65 10.93 -11.19
CA PRO A 162 -6.77 11.38 -10.38
C PRO A 162 -7.33 10.22 -9.54
N ALA A 163 -7.83 10.55 -8.34
CA ALA A 163 -8.32 9.56 -7.37
C ALA A 163 -9.37 8.60 -7.94
N TRP A 164 -10.31 9.07 -8.77
CA TRP A 164 -11.34 8.22 -9.37
C TRP A 164 -10.74 7.09 -10.25
N LEU A 165 -9.58 7.32 -10.88
CA LEU A 165 -8.92 6.32 -11.71
C LEU A 165 -8.15 5.31 -10.86
N LEU A 166 -7.55 5.76 -9.75
CA LEU A 166 -6.89 4.87 -8.78
C LEU A 166 -7.94 3.95 -8.13
N GLU A 167 -8.96 4.54 -7.50
CA GLU A 167 -10.02 3.80 -6.79
C GLU A 167 -10.85 2.94 -7.73
N GLY A 168 -11.16 3.43 -8.93
CA GLY A 168 -11.93 2.70 -9.92
C GLY A 168 -11.23 1.43 -10.39
N LEU A 169 -9.91 1.49 -10.65
CA LEU A 169 -9.16 0.32 -11.07
C LEU A 169 -9.02 -0.71 -9.94
N ALA A 170 -8.76 -0.25 -8.72
CA ALA A 170 -8.66 -1.11 -7.54
C ALA A 170 -10.01 -1.80 -7.23
N THR A 171 -11.12 -1.07 -7.29
CA THR A 171 -12.48 -1.61 -7.12
C THR A 171 -12.85 -2.60 -8.23
N TYR A 172 -12.39 -2.38 -9.46
CA TYR A 172 -12.63 -3.31 -10.56
C TYR A 172 -11.95 -4.66 -10.33
N TYR A 173 -10.68 -4.66 -9.90
CA TYR A 173 -9.89 -5.89 -9.77
C TYR A 173 -10.15 -6.69 -8.47
N GLU A 174 -10.58 -6.03 -7.39
CA GLU A 174 -11.02 -6.74 -6.18
C GLU A 174 -12.37 -7.45 -6.36
N THR A 175 -13.17 -7.01 -7.34
CA THR A 175 -14.53 -7.49 -7.53
C THR A 175 -14.54 -8.81 -8.29
N ASP A 176 -15.19 -9.82 -7.71
CA ASP A 176 -15.44 -11.12 -8.34
C ASP A 176 -16.95 -11.38 -8.40
N PRO A 177 -17.58 -11.18 -9.58
CA PRO A 177 -19.01 -11.40 -9.76
C PRO A 177 -19.43 -12.86 -9.57
N THR A 178 -18.53 -13.82 -9.81
CA THR A 178 -18.85 -15.25 -9.70
C THR A 178 -18.93 -15.70 -8.24
N ARG A 179 -18.13 -15.06 -7.39
CA ARG A 179 -18.08 -15.32 -5.94
C ARG A 179 -18.90 -14.33 -5.13
N ALA A 180 -19.49 -13.32 -5.76
CA ALA A 180 -20.20 -12.21 -5.12
C ALA A 180 -19.34 -11.45 -4.09
N ILE A 181 -18.06 -11.22 -4.40
CA ILE A 181 -17.09 -10.53 -3.52
C ILE A 181 -16.69 -9.18 -4.12
N GLY A 182 -16.34 -8.22 -3.26
CA GLY A 182 -15.79 -6.91 -3.62
C GLY A 182 -16.82 -5.79 -3.70
N ARG A 183 -16.36 -4.53 -3.59
CA ARG A 183 -17.28 -3.38 -3.46
C ARG A 183 -18.14 -3.17 -4.71
N GLY A 184 -17.68 -3.62 -5.88
CA GLY A 184 -18.44 -3.56 -7.13
C GLY A 184 -19.72 -4.42 -7.14
N GLN A 185 -19.97 -5.25 -6.13
CA GLN A 185 -21.24 -5.98 -5.96
C GLN A 185 -22.26 -5.24 -5.08
N SER A 186 -21.88 -4.11 -4.47
CA SER A 186 -22.81 -3.35 -3.63
C SER A 186 -23.85 -2.59 -4.45
N SER A 187 -25.01 -2.35 -3.84
CA SER A 187 -26.11 -1.60 -4.46
C SER A 187 -25.71 -0.18 -4.90
N TYR A 188 -24.65 0.37 -4.34
CA TYR A 188 -24.08 1.66 -4.75
C TYR A 188 -23.54 1.65 -6.19
N PHE A 189 -23.07 0.50 -6.68
CA PHE A 189 -22.54 0.34 -8.05
C PHE A 189 -23.52 -0.35 -9.01
N ALA A 190 -24.68 -0.81 -8.53
CA ALA A 190 -25.75 -1.37 -9.36
C ALA A 190 -26.56 -0.21 -9.99
N MET A 191 -26.14 0.24 -11.18
CA MET A 191 -26.91 1.15 -12.04
C MET A 191 -27.73 0.39 -13.09
#